data_AF-A0AAV1I4A5-F1
#
_entry.id   AF-A0AAV1I4A5-F1
#
_cell.length_a   1.000
_cell.length_b   1.000
_cell.length_c   1.000
_cell.angle_alpha   90.00
_cell.angle_beta   90.00
_cell.angle_gamma   90.00
#
_symmetry.space_group_name_H-M   'P 1'
#
loop_
_entity.id
_entity.type
_entity.pdbx_description
1 polymer ?
#
loop_
_entity_poly.entity_id
_entity_poly.type
_entity_poly.pdbx_seq_one_letter_code
_entity_poly.pdbx_strand_id
1 'polypeptide(L)'
;MGLERRCHRTGCCAGGRTLYAGTESGCIRCYRLPLTGEFQEYRCFSTAVLRLCMGSEGTLLFATSADGAIATFDAKERDPMRMPRRDQGEKLSWADEVFISKADFDDKKQRMSDLEGQVHDVKMQNEYNLRLKDAAMNDRVRELTEKHAAEAEVAEAARVALQQEKGQQQASYEEKLKDAAEHQQAQLSALDDQFQSKLLAEADRYEELSREKEALNESWDEQNRQLLAQHEQLLEEEAADMVDQAQQEKEEAEQEAEKARRQMELDVDEEIEQLKSNYEARLAAEQETGLRLRGELGLLKKRVGGFQGQAEELQAQLQRMHDLEASLHKDIEGLEAEVLQQKTEAAAQAESAARAAKAFSAAENRLESAAAETAELQQKIGDLQQQLAPFEGRVQAANADTKARDKELGTVRAEKDKLQVKVKDLELKVKAARREAETSSAALRTAQRAKKWASPQC
;
A
#
# COMPACT_ATOMS: atom_id res chain seq x y z
N MET A 1 -119.29 5.43 107.51
CA MET A 1 -119.68 6.03 108.80
C MET A 1 -119.50 7.55 108.69
N GLY A 2 -120.51 8.34 109.14
CA GLY A 2 -120.43 9.80 109.37
C GLY A 2 -120.34 10.65 108.10
N LEU A 3 -121.41 11.21 107.51
CA LEU A 3 -122.23 12.31 108.03
C LEU A 3 -121.38 13.41 108.67
N GLU A 4 -120.98 14.41 107.86
CA GLU A 4 -120.83 15.82 108.25
C GLU A 4 -120.33 16.65 107.05
N ARG A 5 -121.17 16.82 106.02
CA ARG A 5 -121.02 18.01 105.15
C ARG A 5 -121.67 19.16 105.90
N ARG A 6 -120.81 20.02 106.44
CA ARG A 6 -121.13 21.17 107.28
C ARG A 6 -122.22 22.01 106.60
N CYS A 7 -123.45 21.93 107.09
CA CYS A 7 -124.45 22.95 106.80
C CYS A 7 -123.97 24.24 107.48
N HIS A 8 -123.27 25.11 106.75
CA HIS A 8 -122.96 26.44 107.25
C HIS A 8 -124.25 27.25 107.39
N ARG A 9 -124.67 27.39 108.66
CA ARG A 9 -125.50 28.40 109.31
C ARG A 9 -126.22 29.41 108.40
N THR A 10 -127.13 28.93 107.57
CA THR A 10 -128.25 29.74 107.05
C THR A 10 -129.50 28.90 107.09
N GLY A 11 -130.00 28.70 108.30
CA GLY A 11 -131.31 28.09 108.56
C GLY A 11 -132.31 29.19 108.87
N CYS A 12 -133.44 29.21 108.18
CA CYS A 12 -134.55 30.11 108.49
C CYS A 12 -135.82 29.28 108.74
N CYS A 13 -136.54 29.55 109.82
CA CYS A 13 -137.75 28.82 110.18
C CYS A 13 -138.98 29.71 110.00
N ALA A 14 -140.00 29.19 109.28
CA ALA A 14 -141.32 29.79 109.21
C ALA A 14 -142.16 29.22 110.35
N GLY A 15 -142.58 30.07 111.31
CA GLY A 15 -143.63 29.74 112.28
C GLY A 15 -143.45 28.43 113.07
N GLY A 16 -142.22 27.94 113.22
CA GLY A 16 -141.88 26.71 113.95
C GLY A 16 -142.24 25.38 113.29
N ARG A 17 -142.79 25.36 112.06
CA ARG A 17 -143.27 24.12 111.39
C ARG A 17 -142.41 23.63 110.23
N THR A 18 -141.66 24.51 109.56
CA THR A 18 -140.76 24.11 108.46
C THR A 18 -139.43 24.86 108.59
N LEU A 19 -138.34 24.11 108.48
CA LEU A 19 -136.97 24.63 108.51
C LEU A 19 -136.42 24.62 107.07
N TYR A 20 -135.99 25.78 106.60
CA TYR A 20 -135.31 25.94 105.32
C TYR A 20 -133.81 26.04 105.56
N ALA A 21 -133.01 25.23 104.87
CA ALA A 21 -131.56 25.24 104.96
C ALA A 21 -130.92 25.36 103.57
N GLY A 22 -130.02 26.32 103.42
CA GLY A 22 -129.20 26.47 102.21
C GLY A 22 -128.02 25.51 102.21
N THR A 23 -127.68 24.97 101.05
CA THR A 23 -126.51 24.10 100.87
C THR A 23 -125.43 24.78 100.02
N GLU A 24 -124.18 24.33 100.18
CA GLU A 24 -123.05 24.76 99.35
C GLU A 24 -123.18 24.37 97.87
N SER A 25 -124.08 23.43 97.55
CA SER A 25 -124.36 22.98 96.18
C SER A 25 -125.35 23.88 95.43
N GLY A 26 -125.81 24.98 96.03
CA GLY A 26 -126.79 25.90 95.45
C GLY A 26 -128.24 25.41 95.53
N CYS A 27 -128.53 24.56 96.51
CA CYS A 27 -129.88 24.04 96.74
C CYS A 27 -130.43 24.54 98.08
N ILE A 28 -131.75 24.66 98.16
CA ILE A 28 -132.48 24.94 99.40
C ILE A 28 -133.23 23.66 99.78
N ARG A 29 -133.01 23.18 101.00
CA ARG A 29 -133.69 22.02 101.57
C ARG A 29 -134.75 22.46 102.56
N CYS A 30 -135.95 21.94 102.37
CA CYS A 30 -137.10 22.17 103.24
C CYS A 30 -137.31 20.93 104.11
N TYR A 31 -137.19 21.10 105.42
CA TYR A 31 -137.41 20.05 106.42
C TYR A 31 -138.70 20.34 107.18
N ARG A 32 -139.58 19.35 107.34
CA ARG A 32 -140.76 19.47 108.20
C ARG A 32 -140.34 19.31 109.67
N LEU A 33 -140.83 20.18 110.55
CA LEU A 33 -140.58 20.14 111.99
C LEU A 33 -141.77 19.47 112.71
N PRO A 34 -141.54 18.57 113.69
CA PRO A 34 -140.25 18.10 114.18
C PRO A 34 -139.49 17.24 113.15
N LEU A 35 -138.14 17.38 113.10
CA LEU A 35 -137.30 16.83 112.03
C LEU A 35 -137.42 15.30 111.91
N THR A 36 -138.12 14.82 110.87
CA THR A 36 -138.26 13.38 110.55
C THR A 36 -137.11 12.82 109.70
N GLY A 37 -136.21 13.68 109.22
CA GLY A 37 -135.10 13.33 108.32
C GLY A 37 -135.45 13.39 106.83
N GLU A 38 -136.73 13.46 106.48
CA GLU A 38 -137.20 13.69 105.11
C GLU A 38 -137.06 15.17 104.74
N PHE A 39 -136.53 15.44 103.53
CA PHE A 39 -136.39 16.80 103.01
C PHE A 39 -136.79 16.88 101.55
N GLN A 40 -137.32 18.04 101.16
CA GLN A 40 -137.51 18.41 99.75
C GLN A 40 -136.39 19.36 99.35
N GLU A 41 -135.71 19.07 98.24
CA GLU A 41 -134.57 19.87 97.76
C GLU A 41 -134.95 20.63 96.48
N TYR A 42 -134.77 21.95 96.52
CA TYR A 42 -134.98 22.84 95.39
C TYR A 42 -133.64 23.42 94.93
N ARG A 43 -133.21 23.05 93.73
CA ARG A 43 -132.00 23.60 93.12
C ARG A 43 -132.31 24.96 92.51
N CYS A 44 -131.65 26.01 92.98
CA CYS A 44 -131.95 27.39 92.61
C CYS A 44 -130.73 28.22 92.21
N PHE A 45 -129.53 27.81 92.64
CA PHE A 45 -128.28 28.46 92.27
C PHE A 45 -127.25 27.47 91.75
N SER A 46 -126.31 27.97 90.95
CA SER A 46 -125.14 27.23 90.49
C SER A 46 -124.02 27.20 91.55
N THR A 47 -124.04 28.13 92.51
CA THR A 47 -123.06 28.29 93.59
C THR A 47 -123.71 28.22 94.98
N ALA A 48 -122.91 28.21 96.05
CA ALA A 48 -123.37 28.06 97.43
C ALA A 48 -124.40 29.13 97.84
N VAL A 49 -125.44 28.71 98.58
CA VAL A 49 -126.40 29.62 99.21
C VAL A 49 -125.73 30.27 100.42
N LEU A 50 -125.54 31.59 100.37
CA LEU A 50 -124.87 32.37 101.42
C LEU A 50 -125.81 32.86 102.52
N ARG A 51 -127.09 33.07 102.22
CA ARG A 51 -128.07 33.53 103.20
C ARG A 51 -129.49 33.15 102.80
N LEU A 52 -130.26 32.74 103.81
CA LEU A 52 -131.71 32.58 103.73
C LEU A 52 -132.34 33.56 104.73
N CYS A 53 -133.31 34.34 104.26
CA CYS A 53 -134.08 35.25 105.09
C CYS A 53 -135.55 35.13 104.74
N MET A 54 -136.40 35.12 105.74
CA MET A 54 -137.84 35.17 105.56
C MET A 54 -138.33 36.61 105.64
N GLY A 55 -139.31 36.97 104.82
CA GLY A 55 -140.02 38.25 104.96
C GLY A 55 -140.78 38.31 106.30
N SER A 56 -141.07 39.53 106.77
CA SER A 56 -141.79 39.76 108.04
C SER A 56 -143.14 39.04 108.12
N GLU A 57 -143.81 38.87 106.98
CA GLU A 57 -145.11 38.19 106.87
C GLU A 57 -145.01 36.66 106.81
N GLY A 58 -143.81 36.07 106.79
CA GLY A 58 -143.63 34.62 106.71
C GLY A 58 -144.04 33.98 105.38
N THR A 59 -144.46 34.77 104.39
CA THR A 59 -144.97 34.29 103.10
C THR A 59 -143.92 34.16 102.02
N LEU A 60 -142.82 34.91 102.11
CA LEU A 60 -141.75 34.92 101.11
C LEU A 60 -140.42 34.52 101.75
N LEU A 61 -139.71 33.59 101.11
CA LEU A 61 -138.35 33.20 101.44
C LEU A 61 -137.39 33.78 100.40
N PHE A 62 -136.45 34.58 100.87
CA PHE A 62 -135.37 35.16 100.08
C PHE A 62 -134.09 34.34 100.26
N ALA A 63 -133.48 33.98 99.15
CA ALA A 63 -132.20 33.27 99.12
C ALA A 63 -131.18 34.03 98.29
N THR A 64 -129.95 34.11 98.78
CA THR A 64 -128.84 34.78 98.09
C THR A 64 -127.67 33.82 97.93
N SER A 65 -127.09 33.75 96.74
CA SER A 65 -125.92 32.92 96.43
C SER A 65 -124.61 33.71 96.41
N ALA A 66 -123.49 32.99 96.37
CA ALA A 66 -122.15 33.56 96.37
C ALA A 66 -121.78 34.34 95.10
N ASP A 67 -122.43 34.04 93.98
CA ASP A 67 -122.31 34.77 92.72
C ASP A 67 -123.17 36.05 92.66
N GLY A 68 -123.85 36.40 93.76
CA GLY A 68 -124.66 37.61 93.86
C GLY A 68 -126.07 37.49 93.28
N ALA A 69 -126.50 36.31 92.86
CA ALA A 69 -127.89 36.08 92.46
C ALA A 69 -128.83 36.01 93.69
N ILE A 70 -130.06 36.51 93.51
CA ILE A 70 -131.11 36.50 94.53
C ILE A 70 -132.33 35.80 93.96
N ALA A 71 -132.89 34.84 94.69
CA ALA A 71 -134.11 34.13 94.35
C ALA A 71 -135.16 34.29 95.45
N THR A 72 -136.41 34.50 95.02
CA THR A 72 -137.59 34.65 95.87
C THR A 72 -138.53 33.47 95.70
N PHE A 73 -138.90 32.82 96.81
CA PHE A 73 -139.82 31.69 96.85
C PHE A 73 -141.08 32.07 97.64
N ASP A 74 -142.24 31.68 97.15
CA ASP A 74 -143.48 31.71 97.94
C ASP A 74 -143.46 30.52 98.91
N ALA A 75 -143.33 30.82 100.20
CA ALA A 75 -143.20 29.85 101.29
C ALA A 75 -144.56 29.41 101.86
N LYS A 76 -145.67 29.62 101.14
CA LYS A 76 -146.99 29.11 101.53
C LYS A 76 -147.01 27.58 101.52
N GLU A 77 -147.34 27.00 102.67
CA GLU A 77 -147.54 25.57 102.82
C GLU A 77 -148.69 25.10 101.91
N ARG A 78 -148.35 24.38 100.83
CA ARG A 78 -149.31 23.82 99.88
C ARG A 78 -149.75 22.46 100.39
N ASP A 79 -150.78 22.45 101.24
CA ASP A 79 -151.37 21.23 101.79
C ASP A 79 -152.11 20.45 100.67
N PRO A 80 -151.68 19.24 100.28
CA PRO A 80 -152.12 18.58 99.05
C PRO A 80 -153.49 17.88 99.17
N MET A 81 -154.35 18.28 100.12
CA MET A 81 -155.59 17.56 100.41
C MET A 81 -156.73 18.48 100.84
N ARG A 82 -157.27 19.29 99.90
CA ARG A 82 -158.66 19.81 99.93
C ARG A 82 -159.09 20.42 98.58
N MET A 83 -159.74 19.56 97.79
CA MET A 83 -161.00 19.72 97.01
C MET A 83 -161.70 21.11 96.99
N PRO A 84 -162.65 21.38 96.05
CA PRO A 84 -162.50 21.63 94.61
C PRO A 84 -163.24 22.93 94.17
N ARG A 85 -163.08 23.28 92.89
CA ARG A 85 -163.86 24.23 92.05
C ARG A 85 -165.03 25.00 92.69
N ARG A 86 -164.96 26.35 92.67
CA ARG A 86 -165.93 27.19 91.94
C ARG A 86 -165.40 28.60 91.70
N ASP A 87 -165.74 29.10 90.53
CA ASP A 87 -165.55 30.45 90.02
C ASP A 87 -165.93 31.57 90.99
N GLN A 88 -165.25 32.70 90.77
CA GLN A 88 -165.63 34.06 91.12
C GLN A 88 -165.74 34.39 92.61
N GLY A 89 -164.95 35.38 93.00
CA GLY A 89 -165.04 36.01 94.31
C GLY A 89 -163.68 36.39 94.82
N GLU A 90 -163.25 37.59 94.45
CA GLU A 90 -162.64 38.49 95.43
C GLU A 90 -161.43 37.89 96.17
N LYS A 91 -160.32 37.75 95.43
CA LYS A 91 -159.11 38.33 96.01
C LYS A 91 -159.45 39.81 96.17
N LEU A 92 -159.78 40.22 97.39
CA LEU A 92 -159.78 41.61 97.79
C LEU A 92 -158.41 42.15 97.38
N SER A 93 -158.36 42.77 96.20
CA SER A 93 -157.29 43.63 95.79
C SER A 93 -157.21 44.64 96.91
N TRP A 94 -156.11 44.62 97.65
CA TRP A 94 -155.65 45.85 98.29
C TRP A 94 -155.80 46.89 97.20
N ALA A 95 -156.73 47.78 97.45
CA ALA A 95 -156.98 48.88 96.58
C ALA A 95 -155.69 49.71 96.64
N ASP A 96 -154.78 49.47 95.69
CA ASP A 96 -153.93 50.51 95.12
C ASP A 96 -154.83 51.52 94.35
N GLU A 97 -156.04 51.76 94.87
CA GLU A 97 -156.86 52.92 94.60
C GLU A 97 -156.17 54.06 95.32
N VAL A 98 -155.11 54.54 94.69
CA VAL A 98 -154.72 55.93 94.88
C VAL A 98 -155.91 56.71 94.35
N PHE A 99 -156.66 57.35 95.25
CA PHE A 99 -157.66 58.33 94.86
C PHE A 99 -156.93 59.51 94.23
N ILE A 100 -156.73 59.40 92.93
CA ILE A 100 -156.25 60.46 92.07
C ILE A 100 -157.52 61.22 91.66
N SER A 101 -157.53 62.53 91.88
CA SER A 101 -158.67 63.31 91.42
C SER A 101 -158.85 63.10 89.91
N LYS A 102 -160.09 63.16 89.41
CA LYS A 102 -160.32 63.04 87.95
C LYS A 102 -159.44 64.05 87.18
N ALA A 103 -159.21 65.22 87.78
CA ALA A 103 -158.28 66.23 87.29
C ALA A 103 -156.82 65.71 87.20
N ASP A 104 -156.28 65.11 88.27
CA ASP A 104 -154.91 64.59 88.27
C ASP A 104 -154.72 63.41 87.29
N PHE A 105 -155.76 62.57 87.09
CA PHE A 105 -155.72 61.49 86.09
C PHE A 105 -155.73 62.05 84.67
N ASP A 106 -156.60 63.03 84.41
CA ASP A 106 -156.67 63.71 83.12
C ASP A 106 -155.34 64.46 82.84
N ASP A 107 -154.74 65.10 83.85
CA ASP A 107 -153.41 65.73 83.78
C ASP A 107 -152.31 64.72 83.45
N LYS A 108 -152.31 63.54 84.10
CA LYS A 108 -151.31 62.50 83.84
C LYS A 108 -151.48 61.88 82.46
N LYS A 109 -152.72 61.68 82.02
CA LYS A 109 -153.04 61.21 80.67
C LYS A 109 -152.61 62.23 79.62
N GLN A 110 -152.81 63.52 79.87
CA GLN A 110 -152.32 64.59 79.02
C GLN A 110 -150.78 64.59 78.96
N ARG A 111 -150.09 64.51 80.11
CA ARG A 111 -148.62 64.40 80.13
C ARG A 111 -148.09 63.17 79.40
N MET A 112 -148.78 62.04 79.49
CA MET A 112 -148.41 60.82 78.76
C MET A 112 -148.52 61.03 77.25
N SER A 113 -149.62 61.62 76.79
CA SER A 113 -149.80 62.00 75.39
C SER A 113 -148.73 63.00 74.93
N ASP A 114 -148.39 63.99 75.76
CA ASP A 114 -147.35 64.98 75.44
C ASP A 114 -145.97 64.32 75.34
N LEU A 115 -145.64 63.39 76.24
CA LEU A 115 -144.39 62.63 76.21
C LEU A 115 -144.32 61.67 75.01
N GLU A 116 -145.42 61.01 74.65
CA GLU A 116 -145.52 60.20 73.44
C GLU A 116 -145.28 61.05 72.19
N GLY A 117 -145.86 62.26 72.15
CA GLY A 117 -145.59 63.26 71.12
C GLY A 117 -144.10 63.63 71.05
N GLN A 118 -143.48 63.96 72.19
CA GLN A 118 -142.04 64.29 72.25
C GLN A 118 -141.16 63.12 71.82
N VAL A 119 -141.49 61.88 72.19
CA VAL A 119 -140.75 60.70 71.74
C VAL A 119 -140.90 60.50 70.23
N HIS A 120 -142.09 60.72 69.69
CA HIS A 120 -142.32 60.67 68.25
C HIS A 120 -141.49 61.75 67.53
N ASP A 121 -141.51 63.00 68.01
CA ASP A 121 -140.75 64.10 67.44
C ASP A 121 -139.23 63.82 67.48
N VAL A 122 -138.71 63.33 68.60
CA VAL A 122 -137.29 62.96 68.73
C VAL A 122 -136.92 61.80 67.80
N LYS A 123 -137.79 60.80 67.64
CA LYS A 123 -137.56 59.71 66.68
C LYS A 123 -137.51 60.23 65.25
N MET A 124 -138.47 61.06 64.86
CA MET A 124 -138.50 61.69 63.54
C MET A 124 -137.27 62.58 63.31
N GLN A 125 -136.84 63.33 64.31
CA GLN A 125 -135.62 64.15 64.25
C GLN A 125 -134.35 63.30 64.12
N ASN A 126 -134.26 62.17 64.83
CA ASN A 126 -133.12 61.25 64.74
C ASN A 126 -133.05 60.56 63.37
N GLU A 127 -134.18 60.05 62.88
CA GLU A 127 -134.26 59.46 61.54
C GLU A 127 -133.88 60.47 60.45
N TYR A 128 -134.37 61.71 60.56
CA TYR A 128 -133.98 62.79 59.66
C TYR A 128 -132.47 63.07 59.72
N ASN A 129 -131.90 63.16 60.93
CA ASN A 129 -130.46 63.38 61.12
C ASN A 129 -129.61 62.21 60.58
N LEU A 130 -130.08 60.97 60.71
CA LEU A 130 -129.42 59.79 60.15
C LEU A 130 -129.42 59.87 58.61
N ARG A 131 -130.56 60.13 57.99
CA ARG A 131 -130.64 60.30 56.52
C ARG A 131 -129.77 61.44 56.01
N LEU A 132 -129.69 62.55 56.75
CA LEU A 132 -128.83 63.68 56.40
C LEU A 132 -127.34 63.29 56.46
N LYS A 133 -126.93 62.54 57.49
CA LYS A 133 -125.56 62.03 57.61
C LYS A 133 -125.24 60.99 56.53
N ASP A 134 -126.16 60.07 56.25
CA ASP A 134 -125.98 59.07 55.20
C ASP A 134 -125.86 59.73 53.83
N ALA A 135 -126.69 60.74 53.54
CA ALA A 135 -126.58 61.55 52.34
C ALA A 135 -125.21 62.24 52.26
N ALA A 136 -124.78 62.93 53.32
CA ALA A 136 -123.48 63.61 53.34
C ALA A 136 -122.28 62.64 53.22
N MET A 137 -122.37 61.45 53.81
CA MET A 137 -121.32 60.42 53.67
C MET A 137 -121.30 59.82 52.27
N ASN A 138 -122.46 59.58 51.67
CA ASN A 138 -122.55 59.12 50.28
C ASN A 138 -122.01 60.16 49.30
N ASP A 139 -122.31 61.45 49.50
CA ASP A 139 -121.74 62.54 48.70
C ASP A 139 -120.22 62.60 48.85
N ARG A 140 -119.69 62.43 50.07
CA ARG A 140 -118.24 62.40 50.30
C ARG A 140 -117.57 61.18 49.66
N VAL A 141 -118.19 60.00 49.75
CA VAL A 141 -117.69 58.80 49.06
C VAL A 141 -117.67 59.04 47.56
N ARG A 142 -118.75 59.61 47.01
CA ARG A 142 -118.84 59.93 45.59
C ARG A 142 -117.75 60.90 45.15
N GLU A 143 -117.56 62.02 45.84
CA GLU A 143 -116.50 62.98 45.53
C GLU A 143 -115.11 62.35 45.58
N LEU A 144 -114.83 61.48 46.56
CA LEU A 144 -113.56 60.78 46.65
C LEU A 144 -113.39 59.77 45.51
N THR A 145 -114.44 59.03 45.14
CA THR A 145 -114.38 58.10 44.00
C THR A 145 -114.18 58.84 42.68
N GLU A 146 -114.82 60.00 42.47
CA GLU A 146 -114.64 60.82 41.27
C GLU A 146 -113.23 61.42 41.21
N LYS A 147 -112.68 61.88 42.35
CA LYS A 147 -111.28 62.35 42.43
C LYS A 147 -110.28 61.26 42.11
N HIS A 148 -110.42 60.08 42.70
CA HIS A 148 -109.51 58.97 42.43
C HIS A 148 -109.65 58.41 41.02
N ALA A 149 -110.86 58.41 40.45
CA ALA A 149 -111.06 58.07 39.05
C ALA A 149 -110.33 59.07 38.13
N ALA A 150 -110.46 60.38 38.39
CA ALA A 150 -109.74 61.39 37.62
C ALA A 150 -108.21 61.27 37.78
N GLU A 151 -107.70 61.03 38.98
CA GLU A 151 -106.28 60.79 39.23
C GLU A 151 -105.77 59.54 38.48
N ALA A 152 -106.57 58.47 38.46
CA ALA A 152 -106.25 57.25 37.71
C ALA A 152 -106.23 57.50 36.19
N GLU A 153 -107.19 58.25 35.66
CA GLU A 153 -107.22 58.64 34.25
C GLU A 153 -106.01 59.49 33.85
N VAL A 154 -105.62 60.46 34.68
CA VAL A 154 -104.41 61.27 34.46
C VAL A 154 -103.15 60.41 34.50
N ALA A 155 -103.06 59.47 35.45
CA ALA A 155 -101.92 58.56 35.55
C ALA A 155 -101.83 57.61 34.34
N GLU A 156 -102.96 57.07 33.87
CA GLU A 156 -102.99 56.25 32.66
C GLU A 156 -102.62 57.05 31.41
N ALA A 157 -103.12 58.28 31.26
CA ALA A 157 -102.73 59.16 30.16
C ALA A 157 -101.22 59.45 30.18
N ALA A 158 -100.64 59.73 31.35
CA ALA A 158 -99.20 59.91 31.51
C ALA A 158 -98.41 58.63 31.17
N ARG A 159 -98.91 57.45 31.59
CA ARG A 159 -98.30 56.15 31.27
C ARG A 159 -98.29 55.90 29.77
N VAL A 160 -99.39 56.16 29.07
CA VAL A 160 -99.50 56.01 27.62
C VAL A 160 -98.58 56.98 26.89
N ALA A 161 -98.54 58.26 27.31
CA ALA A 161 -97.63 59.25 26.73
C ALA A 161 -96.16 58.85 26.89
N LEU A 162 -95.75 58.41 28.08
CA LEU A 162 -94.40 57.92 28.33
C LEU A 162 -94.07 56.66 27.52
N GLN A 163 -95.03 55.74 27.33
CA GLN A 163 -94.84 54.58 26.46
C GLN A 163 -94.64 54.97 25.00
N GLN A 164 -95.38 55.97 24.52
CA GLN A 164 -95.25 56.48 23.16
C GLN A 164 -93.91 57.19 22.95
N GLU A 165 -93.48 58.04 23.89
CA GLU A 165 -92.17 58.70 23.85
C GLU A 165 -91.03 57.68 23.88
N LYS A 166 -91.11 56.68 24.76
CA LYS A 166 -90.15 55.57 24.79
C LYS A 166 -90.08 54.85 23.44
N GLY A 167 -91.23 54.56 22.82
CA GLY A 167 -91.28 53.93 21.51
C GLY A 167 -90.64 54.78 20.41
N GLN A 168 -90.90 56.09 20.40
CA GLN A 168 -90.28 57.03 19.46
C GLN A 168 -88.76 57.12 19.64
N GLN A 169 -88.29 57.18 20.89
CA GLN A 169 -86.86 57.19 21.20
C GLN A 169 -86.20 55.88 20.76
N GLN A 170 -86.82 54.73 21.05
CA GLN A 170 -86.33 53.42 20.61
C GLN A 170 -86.22 53.35 19.10
N ALA A 171 -87.26 53.77 18.36
CA ALA A 171 -87.22 53.80 16.89
C ALA A 171 -86.10 54.71 16.35
N SER A 172 -85.91 55.91 16.92
CA SER A 172 -84.82 56.82 16.51
C SER A 172 -83.43 56.24 16.81
N TYR A 173 -83.26 55.53 17.93
CA TYR A 173 -81.99 54.88 18.24
C TYR A 173 -81.73 53.67 17.35
N GLU A 174 -82.75 52.89 17.02
CA GLU A 174 -82.66 51.77 16.08
C GLU A 174 -82.27 52.25 14.68
N GLU A 175 -82.85 53.36 14.21
CA GLU A 175 -82.49 53.99 12.93
C GLU A 175 -81.04 54.48 12.95
N LYS A 176 -80.61 55.22 13.97
CA LYS A 176 -79.19 55.65 14.10
C LYS A 176 -78.22 54.48 14.15
N LEU A 177 -78.61 53.37 14.79
CA LEU A 177 -77.78 52.17 14.85
C LEU A 177 -77.67 51.51 13.47
N LYS A 178 -78.77 51.46 12.71
CA LYS A 178 -78.79 50.96 11.32
C LYS A 178 -77.93 51.84 10.42
N ASP A 179 -78.11 53.15 10.45
CA ASP A 179 -77.33 54.10 9.66
C ASP A 179 -75.83 53.98 9.97
N ALA A 180 -75.47 53.86 11.25
CA ALA A 180 -74.08 53.66 11.66
C ALA A 180 -73.53 52.32 11.15
N ALA A 181 -74.32 51.24 11.20
CA ALA A 181 -73.91 49.94 10.69
C ALA A 181 -73.77 49.94 9.16
N GLU A 182 -74.70 50.54 8.43
CA GLU A 182 -74.65 50.69 6.97
C GLU A 182 -73.47 51.55 6.55
N HIS A 183 -73.21 52.65 7.26
CA HIS A 183 -72.04 53.49 7.02
C HIS A 183 -70.73 52.74 7.27
N GLN A 184 -70.62 51.98 8.36
CA GLN A 184 -69.44 51.14 8.63
C GLN A 184 -69.26 50.05 7.57
N GLN A 185 -70.35 49.41 7.14
CA GLN A 185 -70.32 48.39 6.09
C GLN A 185 -69.87 49.00 4.74
N ALA A 186 -70.37 50.19 4.41
CA ALA A 186 -69.95 50.92 3.21
C ALA A 186 -68.47 51.32 3.28
N GLN A 187 -67.97 51.75 4.45
CA GLN A 187 -66.56 52.05 4.66
C GLN A 187 -65.67 50.81 4.48
N LEU A 188 -66.09 49.66 5.03
CA LEU A 188 -65.36 48.39 4.84
C LEU A 188 -65.34 47.98 3.38
N SER A 189 -66.48 48.02 2.68
CA SER A 189 -66.55 47.72 1.25
C SER A 189 -65.66 48.65 0.42
N ALA A 190 -65.70 49.95 0.69
CA ALA A 190 -64.85 50.92 -0.02
C ALA A 190 -63.36 50.69 0.25
N LEU A 191 -63.00 50.25 1.46
CA LEU A 191 -61.63 49.91 1.81
C LEU A 191 -61.18 48.61 1.12
N ASP A 192 -62.04 47.61 1.06
CA ASP A 192 -61.80 46.36 0.33
C ASP A 192 -61.60 46.65 -1.17
N ASP A 193 -62.43 47.50 -1.78
CA ASP A 193 -62.30 47.91 -3.18
C ASP A 193 -60.97 48.65 -3.43
N GLN A 194 -60.55 49.52 -2.50
CA GLN A 194 -59.25 50.19 -2.57
C GLN A 194 -58.09 49.19 -2.50
N PHE A 195 -58.16 48.18 -1.63
CA PHE A 195 -57.12 47.16 -1.53
C PHE A 195 -57.11 46.24 -2.75
N GLN A 196 -58.29 45.86 -3.27
CA GLN A 196 -58.41 45.08 -4.50
C GLN A 196 -57.82 45.84 -5.68
N SER A 197 -58.12 47.13 -5.82
CA SER A 197 -57.53 47.98 -6.87
C SER A 197 -56.01 48.07 -6.76
N LYS A 198 -55.45 48.20 -5.55
CA LYS A 198 -53.99 48.19 -5.32
C LYS A 198 -53.36 46.84 -5.66
N LEU A 199 -54.00 45.73 -5.27
CA LEU A 199 -53.56 44.38 -5.60
C LEU A 199 -53.51 44.16 -7.11
N LEU A 200 -54.54 44.60 -7.84
CA LEU A 200 -54.58 44.53 -9.30
C LEU A 200 -53.47 45.37 -9.92
N ALA A 201 -53.27 46.61 -9.47
CA ALA A 201 -52.21 47.47 -9.99
C ALA A 201 -50.79 46.91 -9.74
N GLU A 202 -50.55 46.28 -8.58
CA GLU A 202 -49.27 45.60 -8.32
C GLU A 202 -49.12 44.30 -9.13
N ALA A 203 -50.21 43.58 -9.40
CA ALA A 203 -50.20 42.43 -10.28
C ALA A 203 -49.83 42.83 -11.73
N ASP A 204 -50.47 43.88 -12.26
CA ASP A 204 -50.15 44.44 -13.58
C ASP A 204 -48.68 44.87 -13.65
N ARG A 205 -48.19 45.58 -12.63
CA ARG A 205 -46.80 46.00 -12.52
C ARG A 205 -45.83 44.81 -12.48
N TYR A 206 -46.19 43.73 -11.78
CA TYR A 206 -45.37 42.52 -11.74
C TYR A 206 -45.34 41.82 -13.09
N GLU A 207 -46.47 41.76 -13.81
CA GLU A 207 -46.51 41.23 -15.17
C GLU A 207 -45.66 42.04 -16.14
N GLU A 208 -45.74 43.37 -16.08
CA GLU A 208 -44.90 44.27 -16.88
C GLU A 208 -43.41 44.01 -16.60
N LEU A 209 -43.01 43.98 -15.33
CA LEU A 209 -41.63 43.70 -14.95
C LEU A 209 -41.17 42.30 -15.39
N SER A 210 -42.06 41.30 -15.33
CA SER A 210 -41.76 39.95 -15.82
C SER A 210 -41.51 39.95 -17.33
N ARG A 211 -42.33 40.67 -18.10
CA ARG A 211 -42.14 40.84 -19.55
C ARG A 211 -40.85 41.58 -19.87
N GLU A 212 -40.53 42.65 -19.14
CA GLU A 212 -39.25 43.37 -19.28
C GLU A 212 -38.05 42.47 -19.00
N LYS A 213 -38.13 41.66 -17.94
CA LYS A 213 -37.09 40.69 -17.59
C LYS A 213 -36.92 39.61 -18.65
N GLU A 214 -38.01 39.09 -19.22
CA GLU A 214 -37.98 38.15 -20.34
C GLU A 214 -37.34 38.77 -21.58
N ALA A 215 -37.77 39.98 -21.97
CA ALA A 215 -37.20 40.69 -23.12
C ALA A 215 -35.70 41.00 -22.94
N LEU A 216 -35.29 41.39 -21.72
CA LEU A 216 -33.87 41.60 -21.41
C LEU A 216 -33.08 40.28 -21.50
N ASN A 217 -33.66 39.18 -21.01
CA ASN A 217 -33.01 37.87 -21.08
C ASN A 217 -32.85 37.40 -22.53
N GLU A 218 -33.87 37.60 -23.38
CA GLU A 218 -33.79 37.32 -24.81
C GLU A 218 -32.71 38.16 -25.50
N SER A 219 -32.64 39.46 -25.19
CA SER A 219 -31.57 40.33 -25.72
C SER A 219 -30.18 39.88 -25.27
N TRP A 220 -30.05 39.42 -24.02
CA TRP A 220 -28.78 38.93 -23.48
C TRP A 220 -28.38 37.61 -24.12
N ASP A 221 -29.32 36.67 -24.27
CA ASP A 221 -29.11 35.39 -24.93
C ASP A 221 -28.70 35.58 -26.39
N GLU A 222 -29.29 36.55 -27.08
CA GLU A 222 -28.91 36.90 -28.45
C GLU A 222 -27.51 37.50 -28.53
N GLN A 223 -27.16 38.45 -27.65
CA GLN A 223 -25.80 38.99 -27.57
C GLN A 223 -24.77 37.90 -27.27
N ASN A 224 -25.10 36.99 -26.35
CA ASN A 224 -24.21 35.91 -25.97
C ASN A 224 -24.05 34.90 -27.13
N ARG A 225 -25.13 34.59 -27.84
CA ARG A 225 -25.08 33.75 -29.05
C ARG A 225 -24.21 34.40 -30.13
N GLN A 226 -24.35 35.71 -30.37
CA GLN A 226 -23.54 36.44 -31.35
C GLN A 226 -22.06 36.43 -30.95
N LEU A 227 -21.75 36.65 -29.68
CA LEU A 227 -20.38 36.60 -29.17
C LEU A 227 -19.77 35.20 -29.33
N LEU A 228 -20.52 34.15 -29.00
CA LEU A 228 -20.08 32.76 -29.19
C LEU A 228 -19.84 32.45 -30.66
N ALA A 229 -20.74 32.88 -31.56
CA ALA A 229 -20.57 32.68 -32.99
C ALA A 229 -19.33 33.43 -33.55
N GLN A 230 -19.09 34.66 -33.10
CA GLN A 230 -17.88 35.42 -33.46
C GLN A 230 -16.62 34.74 -32.95
N HIS A 231 -16.63 34.25 -31.71
CA HIS A 231 -15.50 33.54 -31.14
C HIS A 231 -15.25 32.19 -31.84
N GLU A 232 -16.30 31.48 -32.21
CA GLU A 232 -16.21 30.23 -32.99
C GLU A 232 -15.59 30.51 -34.37
N GLN A 233 -16.04 31.57 -35.05
CA GLN A 233 -15.44 32.01 -36.32
C GLN A 233 -13.95 32.37 -36.17
N LEU A 234 -13.58 33.13 -35.14
CA LEU A 234 -12.17 33.47 -34.90
C LEU A 234 -11.32 32.22 -34.60
N LEU A 235 -11.86 31.25 -33.85
CA LEU A 235 -11.17 29.98 -33.62
C LEU A 235 -11.04 29.16 -34.90
N GLU A 236 -12.04 29.15 -35.78
CA GLU A 236 -11.97 28.51 -37.08
C GLU A 236 -10.92 29.17 -37.98
N GLU A 237 -10.86 30.51 -38.00
CA GLU A 237 -9.84 31.28 -38.72
C GLU A 237 -8.44 31.00 -38.17
N GLU A 238 -8.23 31.09 -36.85
CA GLU A 238 -6.94 30.77 -36.23
C GLU A 238 -6.53 29.30 -36.45
N ALA A 239 -7.48 28.37 -36.41
CA ALA A 239 -7.22 26.96 -36.70
C ALA A 239 -6.84 26.75 -38.17
N ALA A 240 -7.50 27.45 -39.10
CA ALA A 240 -7.14 27.42 -40.53
C ALA A 240 -5.75 28.00 -40.75
N ASP A 241 -5.43 29.16 -40.16
CA ASP A 241 -4.11 29.78 -40.24
C ASP A 241 -3.01 28.86 -39.68
N MET A 242 -3.27 28.20 -38.55
CA MET A 242 -2.35 27.22 -37.96
C MET A 242 -2.15 25.99 -38.85
N VAL A 243 -3.21 25.52 -39.52
CA VAL A 243 -3.12 24.42 -40.47
C VAL A 243 -2.33 24.84 -41.71
N ASP A 244 -2.55 26.04 -42.24
CA ASP A 244 -1.83 26.58 -43.38
C ASP A 244 -0.35 26.79 -43.06
N GLN A 245 -0.02 27.32 -41.87
CA GLN A 245 1.35 27.43 -41.39
C GLN A 245 2.02 26.06 -41.27
N ALA A 246 1.34 25.07 -40.68
CA ALA A 246 1.87 23.71 -40.57
C ALA A 246 2.07 23.04 -41.95
N GLN A 247 1.20 23.34 -42.93
CA GLN A 247 1.37 22.89 -44.31
C GLN A 247 2.58 23.54 -44.98
N GLN A 248 2.77 24.85 -44.81
CA GLN A 248 3.93 25.57 -45.33
C GLN A 248 5.23 25.05 -44.72
N GLU A 249 5.31 24.89 -43.40
CA GLU A 249 6.48 24.30 -42.72
C GLU A 249 6.77 22.89 -43.23
N LYS A 250 5.73 22.09 -43.46
CA LYS A 250 5.88 20.74 -44.02
C LYS A 250 6.44 20.79 -45.46
N GLU A 251 5.90 21.66 -46.31
CA GLU A 251 6.39 21.82 -47.69
C GLU A 251 7.84 22.32 -47.73
N GLU A 252 8.19 23.29 -46.86
CA GLU A 252 9.56 23.77 -46.72
C GLU A 252 10.51 22.65 -46.25
N ALA A 253 10.11 21.87 -45.25
CA ALA A 253 10.88 20.72 -44.77
C ALA A 253 11.04 19.64 -45.85
N GLU A 254 10.01 19.37 -46.65
CA GLU A 254 10.09 18.45 -47.79
C GLU A 254 11.07 18.96 -48.85
N GLN A 255 11.05 20.26 -49.18
CA GLN A 255 12.01 20.86 -50.12
C GLN A 255 13.44 20.84 -49.59
N GLU A 256 13.65 21.09 -48.29
CA GLU A 256 14.96 20.98 -47.66
C GLU A 256 15.47 19.54 -47.67
N ALA A 257 14.61 18.58 -47.35
CA ALA A 257 14.92 17.16 -47.41
C ALA A 257 15.28 16.72 -48.85
N GLU A 258 14.57 17.21 -49.86
CA GLU A 258 14.93 16.97 -51.27
C GLU A 258 16.29 17.56 -51.63
N LYS A 259 16.57 18.80 -51.22
CA LYS A 259 17.87 19.45 -51.48
C LYS A 259 19.00 18.68 -50.81
N ALA A 260 18.83 18.32 -49.54
CA ALA A 260 19.78 17.51 -48.79
C ALA A 260 20.01 16.14 -49.44
N ARG A 261 18.93 15.50 -49.92
CA ARG A 261 19.02 14.24 -50.65
C ARG A 261 19.81 14.40 -51.96
N ARG A 262 19.55 15.45 -52.75
CA ARG A 262 20.30 15.72 -53.98
C ARG A 262 21.78 15.99 -53.71
N GLN A 263 22.09 16.71 -52.62
CA GLN A 263 23.48 16.93 -52.21
C GLN A 263 24.15 15.60 -51.84
N MET A 264 23.49 14.75 -51.03
CA MET A 264 24.02 13.42 -50.73
C MET A 264 24.22 12.56 -51.98
N GLU A 265 23.29 12.60 -52.94
CA GLU A 265 23.44 11.88 -54.22
C GLU A 265 24.68 12.38 -55.00
N LEU A 266 24.91 13.69 -55.06
CA LEU A 266 26.11 14.27 -55.70
C LEU A 266 27.40 13.90 -54.96
N ASP A 267 27.40 13.96 -53.62
CA ASP A 267 28.57 13.60 -52.80
C ASP A 267 28.92 12.12 -52.99
N VAL A 268 27.92 11.22 -53.03
CA VAL A 268 28.13 9.79 -53.30
C VAL A 268 28.70 9.57 -54.70
N ASP A 269 28.21 10.29 -55.71
CA ASP A 269 28.75 10.20 -57.07
C ASP A 269 30.22 10.67 -57.12
N GLU A 270 30.57 11.75 -56.42
CA GLU A 270 31.96 12.22 -56.30
C GLU A 270 32.84 11.19 -55.58
N GLU A 271 32.38 10.61 -54.48
CA GLU A 271 33.09 9.54 -53.76
C GLU A 271 33.34 8.32 -54.66
N ILE A 272 32.35 7.94 -55.47
CA ILE A 272 32.49 6.85 -56.44
C ILE A 272 33.56 7.17 -57.47
N GLU A 273 33.57 8.38 -58.03
CA GLU A 273 34.60 8.79 -59.00
C GLU A 273 36.00 8.86 -58.35
N GLN A 274 36.11 9.36 -57.13
CA GLN A 274 37.38 9.33 -56.37
C GLN A 274 37.86 7.90 -56.12
N LEU A 275 36.96 6.98 -55.75
CA LEU A 275 37.28 5.57 -55.57
C LEU A 275 37.74 4.94 -56.89
N LYS A 276 37.04 5.18 -58.00
CA LYS A 276 37.46 4.72 -59.34
C LYS A 276 38.87 5.19 -59.67
N SER A 277 39.13 6.50 -59.53
CA SER A 277 40.46 7.08 -59.79
C SER A 277 41.55 6.46 -58.92
N ASN A 278 41.28 6.26 -57.62
CA ASN A 278 42.21 5.60 -56.70
C ASN A 278 42.50 4.14 -57.10
N TYR A 279 41.48 3.39 -57.53
CA TYR A 279 41.66 2.02 -57.99
C TYR A 279 42.41 1.97 -59.33
N GLU A 280 42.16 2.89 -60.25
CA GLU A 280 42.92 3.03 -61.49
C GLU A 280 44.40 3.35 -61.22
N ALA A 281 44.68 4.27 -60.30
CA ALA A 281 46.05 4.60 -59.88
C ALA A 281 46.75 3.41 -59.23
N ARG A 282 46.06 2.65 -58.36
CA ARG A 282 46.59 1.41 -57.78
C ARG A 282 46.87 0.36 -58.84
N LEU A 283 45.97 0.19 -59.81
CA LEU A 283 46.15 -0.75 -60.92
C LEU A 283 47.37 -0.36 -61.77
N ALA A 284 47.55 0.93 -62.07
CA ALA A 284 48.71 1.42 -62.80
C ALA A 284 50.01 1.19 -62.03
N ALA A 285 50.02 1.44 -60.71
CA ALA A 285 51.17 1.16 -59.85
C ALA A 285 51.52 -0.33 -59.82
N GLU A 286 50.54 -1.23 -59.72
CA GLU A 286 50.76 -2.68 -59.77
C GLU A 286 51.25 -3.15 -61.16
N GLN A 287 50.80 -2.51 -62.23
CA GLN A 287 51.34 -2.78 -63.57
C GLN A 287 52.82 -2.34 -63.70
N GLU A 288 53.17 -1.19 -63.11
CA GLU A 288 54.55 -0.68 -63.08
C GLU A 288 55.46 -1.57 -62.22
N THR A 289 55.03 -1.98 -61.03
CA THR A 289 55.76 -2.95 -60.19
C THR A 289 55.90 -4.29 -60.92
N GLY A 290 54.86 -4.77 -61.59
CA GLY A 290 54.90 -5.98 -62.41
C GLY A 290 55.84 -5.89 -63.61
N LEU A 291 56.00 -4.71 -64.22
CA LEU A 291 57.02 -4.46 -65.26
C LEU A 291 58.42 -4.43 -64.67
N ARG A 292 58.61 -3.76 -63.52
CA ARG A 292 59.89 -3.70 -62.81
C ARG A 292 60.37 -5.09 -62.38
N LEU A 293 59.50 -5.90 -61.77
CA LEU A 293 59.82 -7.27 -61.37
C LEU A 293 60.15 -8.15 -62.58
N ARG A 294 59.51 -7.96 -63.73
CA ARG A 294 59.90 -8.63 -64.99
C ARG A 294 61.29 -8.23 -65.47
N GLY A 295 61.66 -6.95 -65.34
CA GLY A 295 63.01 -6.46 -65.61
C GLY A 295 64.07 -7.08 -64.68
N GLU A 296 63.78 -7.08 -63.37
CA GLU A 296 64.65 -7.67 -62.34
C GLU A 296 64.79 -9.20 -62.53
N LEU A 297 63.72 -9.90 -62.90
CA LEU A 297 63.76 -11.33 -63.23
C LEU A 297 64.64 -11.62 -64.46
N GLY A 298 64.62 -10.76 -65.47
CA GLY A 298 65.49 -10.86 -66.64
C GLY A 298 66.97 -10.68 -66.30
N LEU A 299 67.29 -9.75 -65.39
CA LEU A 299 68.65 -9.53 -64.89
C LEU A 299 69.13 -10.71 -64.02
N LEU A 300 68.26 -11.24 -63.15
CA LEU A 300 68.57 -12.41 -62.33
C LEU A 300 68.82 -13.66 -63.19
N LYS A 301 68.04 -13.90 -64.26
CA LYS A 301 68.31 -15.00 -65.20
C LYS A 301 69.69 -14.88 -65.86
N LYS A 302 70.11 -13.67 -66.26
CA LYS A 302 71.48 -13.45 -66.79
C LYS A 302 72.55 -13.71 -65.73
N ARG A 303 72.32 -13.30 -64.49
CA ARG A 303 73.24 -13.52 -63.35
C ARG A 303 73.39 -15.01 -63.02
N VAL A 304 72.29 -15.76 -63.00
CA VAL A 304 72.27 -17.21 -62.77
C VAL A 304 73.00 -17.95 -63.90
N GLY A 305 72.77 -17.57 -65.17
CA GLY A 305 73.53 -18.14 -66.30
C GLY A 305 75.03 -17.85 -66.22
N GLY A 306 75.42 -16.66 -65.75
CA GLY A 306 76.83 -16.32 -65.50
C GLY A 306 77.47 -17.15 -64.39
N PHE A 307 76.75 -17.38 -63.28
CA PHE A 307 77.23 -18.25 -62.20
C PHE A 307 77.30 -19.72 -62.59
N GLN A 308 76.41 -20.21 -63.47
CA GLN A 308 76.49 -21.57 -64.00
C GLN A 308 77.74 -21.78 -64.88
N GLY A 309 78.06 -20.84 -65.77
CA GLY A 309 79.30 -20.91 -66.55
C GLY A 309 80.57 -20.89 -65.68
N GLN A 310 80.58 -20.08 -64.62
CA GLN A 310 81.69 -20.06 -63.66
C GLN A 310 81.80 -21.37 -62.86
N ALA A 311 80.68 -22.00 -62.50
CA ALA A 311 80.66 -23.28 -61.79
C ALA A 311 81.19 -24.44 -62.65
N GLU A 312 80.82 -24.48 -63.94
CA GLU A 312 81.32 -25.47 -64.88
C GLU A 312 82.84 -25.34 -65.12
N GLU A 313 83.35 -24.12 -65.20
CA GLU A 313 84.80 -23.87 -65.35
C GLU A 313 85.59 -24.24 -64.08
N LEU A 314 85.06 -23.96 -62.89
CA LEU A 314 85.66 -24.39 -61.63
C LEU A 314 85.63 -25.91 -61.46
N GLN A 315 84.56 -26.60 -61.88
CA GLN A 315 84.52 -28.06 -61.90
C GLN A 315 85.56 -28.65 -62.86
N ALA A 316 85.73 -28.08 -64.06
CA ALA A 316 86.76 -28.53 -64.99
C ALA A 316 88.19 -28.32 -64.46
N GLN A 317 88.44 -27.24 -63.71
CA GLN A 317 89.73 -27.01 -63.04
C GLN A 317 89.98 -28.01 -61.90
N LEU A 318 88.95 -28.31 -61.09
CA LEU A 318 89.04 -29.32 -60.04
C LEU A 318 89.36 -30.70 -60.62
N GLN A 319 88.73 -31.11 -61.73
CA GLN A 319 89.02 -32.38 -62.38
C GLN A 319 90.50 -32.49 -62.81
N ARG A 320 91.05 -31.43 -63.42
CA ARG A 320 92.46 -31.40 -63.84
C ARG A 320 93.43 -31.47 -62.66
N MET A 321 93.11 -30.78 -61.56
CA MET A 321 93.91 -30.86 -60.34
C MET A 321 93.85 -32.27 -59.74
N HIS A 322 92.69 -32.93 -59.76
CA HIS A 322 92.52 -34.29 -59.25
C HIS A 322 93.31 -35.33 -60.07
N ASP A 323 93.32 -35.20 -61.40
CA ASP A 323 94.10 -36.07 -62.30
C ASP A 323 95.62 -35.91 -62.09
N LEU A 324 96.07 -34.66 -61.84
CA LEU A 324 97.46 -34.36 -61.51
C LEU A 324 97.85 -34.94 -60.14
N GLU A 325 96.97 -34.81 -59.15
CA GLU A 325 97.17 -35.35 -57.81
C GLU A 325 97.27 -36.89 -57.82
N ALA A 326 96.47 -37.57 -58.65
CA ALA A 326 96.55 -39.02 -58.82
C ALA A 326 97.85 -39.47 -59.50
N SER A 327 98.35 -38.70 -60.48
CA SER A 327 99.66 -38.93 -61.12
C SER A 327 100.81 -38.79 -60.13
N LEU A 328 100.80 -37.73 -59.32
CA LEU A 328 101.87 -37.48 -58.35
C LEU A 328 101.88 -38.52 -57.21
N HIS A 329 100.71 -39.00 -56.75
CA HIS A 329 100.66 -40.09 -55.77
C HIS A 329 101.29 -41.38 -56.33
N LYS A 330 101.08 -41.68 -57.62
CA LYS A 330 101.67 -42.86 -58.27
C LYS A 330 103.20 -42.76 -58.42
N ASP A 331 103.70 -41.55 -58.68
CA ASP A 331 105.14 -41.28 -58.74
C ASP A 331 105.77 -41.37 -57.34
N ILE A 332 105.07 -40.93 -56.29
CA ILE A 332 105.50 -41.06 -54.90
C ILE A 332 105.59 -42.54 -54.50
N GLU A 333 104.57 -43.36 -54.78
CA GLU A 333 104.62 -44.80 -54.50
C GLU A 333 105.79 -45.50 -55.21
N GLY A 334 106.11 -45.09 -56.45
CA GLY A 334 107.28 -45.59 -57.18
C GLY A 334 108.61 -45.21 -56.54
N LEU A 335 108.77 -43.94 -56.16
CA LEU A 335 109.98 -43.44 -55.53
C LEU A 335 110.17 -43.99 -54.10
N GLU A 336 109.10 -44.22 -53.36
CA GLU A 336 109.16 -44.87 -52.05
C GLU A 336 109.64 -46.33 -52.14
N ALA A 337 109.24 -47.07 -53.19
CA ALA A 337 109.74 -48.41 -53.45
C ALA A 337 111.23 -48.43 -53.81
N GLU A 338 111.69 -47.48 -54.63
CA GLU A 338 113.11 -47.34 -54.98
C GLU A 338 113.98 -46.96 -53.77
N VAL A 339 113.49 -46.06 -52.90
CA VAL A 339 114.19 -45.69 -51.65
C VAL A 339 114.28 -46.88 -50.68
N LEU A 340 113.24 -47.72 -50.61
CA LEU A 340 113.27 -48.92 -49.77
C LEU A 340 114.31 -49.93 -50.28
N GLN A 341 114.41 -50.11 -51.61
CA GLN A 341 115.41 -50.97 -52.23
C GLN A 341 116.84 -50.44 -52.02
N GLN A 342 117.07 -49.13 -52.18
CA GLN A 342 118.40 -48.55 -51.93
C GLN A 342 118.81 -48.61 -50.46
N LYS A 343 117.86 -48.54 -49.52
CA LYS A 343 118.14 -48.72 -48.08
C LYS A 343 118.55 -50.14 -47.72
N THR A 344 117.96 -51.17 -48.33
CA THR A 344 118.35 -52.57 -48.08
C THR A 344 119.71 -52.91 -48.69
N GLU A 345 120.03 -52.35 -49.86
CA GLU A 345 121.36 -52.47 -50.49
C GLU A 345 122.45 -51.73 -49.70
N ALA A 346 122.17 -50.53 -49.18
CA ALA A 346 123.10 -49.79 -48.32
C ALA A 346 123.37 -50.51 -46.98
N ALA A 347 122.35 -51.15 -46.38
CA ALA A 347 122.53 -51.96 -45.17
C ALA A 347 123.44 -53.18 -45.42
N ALA A 348 123.29 -53.85 -46.57
CA ALA A 348 124.16 -54.95 -46.98
C ALA A 348 125.62 -54.52 -47.20
N GLN A 349 125.86 -53.30 -47.70
CA GLN A 349 127.22 -52.75 -47.87
C GLN A 349 127.85 -52.29 -46.55
N ALA A 350 127.08 -51.72 -45.62
CA ALA A 350 127.56 -51.31 -44.30
C ALA A 350 127.99 -52.50 -43.43
N GLU A 351 127.27 -53.62 -43.49
CA GLU A 351 127.64 -54.84 -42.76
C GLU A 351 128.90 -55.50 -43.32
N SER A 352 129.09 -55.46 -44.65
CA SER A 352 130.31 -55.92 -45.33
C SER A 352 131.53 -55.05 -44.98
N ALA A 353 131.36 -53.72 -44.97
CA ALA A 353 132.42 -52.78 -44.58
C ALA A 353 132.83 -52.92 -43.11
N ALA A 354 131.88 -53.17 -42.20
CA ALA A 354 132.17 -53.39 -40.79
C ALA A 354 132.95 -54.70 -40.53
N ARG A 355 132.72 -55.75 -41.32
CA ARG A 355 133.52 -57.00 -41.26
C ARG A 355 134.93 -56.79 -41.83
N ALA A 356 135.07 -56.05 -42.92
CA ALA A 356 136.37 -55.71 -43.51
C ALA A 356 137.23 -54.85 -42.58
N ALA A 357 136.64 -53.84 -41.91
CA ALA A 357 137.34 -52.97 -40.96
C ALA A 357 137.88 -53.73 -39.73
N LYS A 358 137.10 -54.68 -39.19
CA LYS A 358 137.55 -55.53 -38.07
C LYS A 358 138.71 -56.45 -38.47
N ALA A 359 138.71 -57.00 -39.68
CA ALA A 359 139.81 -57.82 -40.19
C ALA A 359 141.09 -57.01 -40.45
N PHE A 360 140.96 -55.76 -40.90
CA PHE A 360 142.10 -54.87 -41.14
C PHE A 360 142.82 -54.50 -39.84
N SER A 361 142.08 -54.14 -38.77
CA SER A 361 142.70 -53.83 -37.47
C SER A 361 143.42 -55.04 -36.85
N ALA A 362 142.96 -56.27 -37.12
CA ALA A 362 143.63 -57.49 -36.67
C ALA A 362 144.90 -57.81 -37.47
N ALA A 363 144.98 -57.38 -38.73
CA ALA A 363 146.18 -57.50 -39.56
C ALA A 363 147.23 -56.43 -39.21
N GLU A 364 146.79 -55.23 -38.85
CA GLU A 364 147.65 -54.10 -38.46
C GLU A 364 148.42 -54.37 -37.15
N ASN A 365 147.74 -54.92 -36.13
CA ASN A 365 148.38 -55.33 -34.87
C ASN A 365 149.40 -56.49 -35.05
N ARG A 366 149.21 -57.34 -36.05
CA ARG A 366 150.18 -58.41 -36.41
C ARG A 366 151.39 -57.86 -37.16
N LEU A 367 151.23 -56.76 -37.90
CA LEU A 367 152.31 -56.11 -38.62
C LEU A 367 153.25 -55.34 -37.67
N GLU A 368 152.72 -54.68 -36.64
CA GLU A 368 153.56 -54.02 -35.61
C GLU A 368 154.37 -55.02 -34.76
N SER A 369 153.77 -56.16 -34.41
CA SER A 369 154.48 -57.25 -33.72
C SER A 369 155.60 -57.86 -34.59
N ALA A 370 155.37 -58.06 -35.89
CA ALA A 370 156.39 -58.55 -36.81
C ALA A 370 157.49 -57.50 -37.12
N ALA A 371 157.17 -56.21 -37.03
CA ALA A 371 158.13 -55.11 -37.17
C ALA A 371 159.09 -55.01 -35.97
N ALA A 372 158.62 -55.31 -34.75
CA ALA A 372 159.47 -55.35 -33.56
C ALA A 372 160.47 -56.52 -33.60
N GLU A 373 160.03 -57.71 -34.03
CA GLU A 373 160.90 -58.90 -34.16
C GLU A 373 161.93 -58.77 -35.30
N THR A 374 161.63 -58.03 -36.37
CA THR A 374 162.57 -57.80 -37.48
C THR A 374 163.63 -56.74 -37.16
N ALA A 375 163.33 -55.75 -36.33
CA ALA A 375 164.31 -54.76 -35.87
C ALA A 375 165.36 -55.37 -34.92
N GLU A 376 164.96 -56.26 -34.02
CA GLU A 376 165.88 -56.95 -33.11
C GLU A 376 166.78 -57.96 -33.85
N LEU A 377 166.28 -58.59 -34.92
CA LEU A 377 167.09 -59.48 -35.76
C LEU A 377 168.01 -58.74 -36.74
N GLN A 378 167.65 -57.54 -37.21
CA GLN A 378 168.56 -56.69 -38.00
C GLN A 378 169.78 -56.24 -37.19
N GLN A 379 169.65 -56.04 -35.88
CA GLN A 379 170.78 -55.80 -34.99
C GLN A 379 171.72 -57.02 -34.90
N LYS A 380 171.16 -58.24 -34.84
CA LYS A 380 171.94 -59.50 -34.91
C LYS A 380 172.59 -59.76 -36.27
N ILE A 381 172.02 -59.27 -37.37
CA ILE A 381 172.61 -59.36 -38.71
C ILE A 381 173.81 -58.40 -38.85
N GLY A 382 173.76 -57.22 -38.24
CA GLY A 382 174.90 -56.28 -38.21
C GLY A 382 176.13 -56.85 -37.49
N ASP A 383 175.93 -57.53 -36.37
CA ASP A 383 177.03 -58.12 -35.58
C ASP A 383 177.65 -59.36 -36.25
N LEU A 384 176.87 -60.12 -37.02
CA LEU A 384 177.40 -61.24 -37.82
C LEU A 384 178.06 -60.79 -39.14
N GLN A 385 177.68 -59.64 -39.70
CA GLN A 385 178.37 -59.05 -40.86
C GLN A 385 179.78 -58.52 -40.52
N GLN A 386 180.06 -58.13 -39.27
CA GLN A 386 181.42 -57.82 -38.83
C GLN A 386 182.32 -59.05 -38.64
N GLN A 387 181.74 -60.24 -38.49
CA GLN A 387 182.49 -61.51 -38.49
C GLN A 387 182.76 -62.06 -39.92
N LEU A 388 182.19 -61.44 -40.96
CA LEU A 388 182.39 -61.80 -42.37
C LEU A 388 183.60 -61.09 -43.02
N ALA A 389 184.11 -60.00 -42.45
CA ALA A 389 185.24 -59.24 -43.01
C ALA A 389 186.56 -60.04 -43.18
N PRO A 390 186.99 -60.93 -42.26
CA PRO A 390 188.21 -61.72 -42.47
C PRO A 390 187.99 -62.96 -43.37
N PHE A 391 186.74 -63.36 -43.66
CA PHE A 391 186.44 -64.51 -44.53
C PHE A 391 186.25 -64.12 -46.01
N GLU A 392 185.92 -62.87 -46.33
CA GLU A 392 185.93 -62.35 -47.72
C GLU A 392 187.35 -62.23 -48.30
N GLY A 393 188.39 -62.08 -47.48
CA GLY A 393 189.79 -62.22 -47.92
C GLY A 393 190.13 -63.64 -48.41
N ARG A 394 189.47 -64.68 -47.88
CA ARG A 394 189.62 -66.07 -48.35
C ARG A 394 188.85 -66.36 -49.64
N VAL A 395 187.82 -65.55 -49.97
CA VAL A 395 187.10 -65.59 -51.24
C VAL A 395 187.96 -65.14 -52.43
N GLN A 396 189.05 -64.38 -52.23
CA GLN A 396 189.91 -63.96 -53.34
C GLN A 396 191.08 -64.91 -53.64
N ALA A 397 191.62 -65.61 -52.63
CA ALA A 397 192.68 -66.60 -52.84
C ALA A 397 192.16 -67.93 -53.40
N ALA A 398 191.02 -68.44 -52.91
CA ALA A 398 190.47 -69.71 -53.38
C ALA A 398 189.89 -69.65 -54.81
N ASN A 399 189.43 -68.47 -55.26
CA ASN A 399 188.96 -68.25 -56.64
C ASN A 399 190.10 -68.09 -57.68
N ALA A 400 191.32 -67.80 -57.25
CA ALA A 400 192.50 -67.81 -58.13
C ALA A 400 192.99 -69.24 -58.42
N ASP A 401 192.87 -70.16 -57.46
CA ASP A 401 193.28 -71.57 -57.59
C ASP A 401 192.30 -72.42 -58.42
N THR A 402 190.99 -72.19 -58.38
CA THR A 402 190.04 -72.97 -59.21
C THR A 402 189.95 -72.50 -60.66
N LYS A 403 190.10 -71.20 -60.95
CA LYS A 403 190.25 -70.72 -62.33
C LYS A 403 191.51 -71.26 -63.02
N ALA A 404 192.53 -71.68 -62.26
CA ALA A 404 193.68 -72.41 -62.78
C ALA A 404 193.34 -73.89 -63.09
N ARG A 405 192.59 -74.58 -62.22
CA ARG A 405 192.13 -75.97 -62.47
C ARG A 405 191.07 -76.10 -63.59
N ASP A 406 190.25 -75.09 -63.83
CA ASP A 406 189.29 -75.08 -64.95
C ASP A 406 189.97 -74.85 -66.31
N LYS A 407 191.11 -74.16 -66.35
CA LYS A 407 191.97 -74.06 -67.55
C LYS A 407 192.61 -75.40 -67.91
N GLU A 408 193.00 -76.20 -66.92
CA GLU A 408 193.56 -77.54 -67.14
C GLU A 408 192.49 -78.57 -67.58
N LEU A 409 191.26 -78.49 -67.05
CA LEU A 409 190.14 -79.34 -67.50
C LEU A 409 189.63 -78.98 -68.91
N GLY A 410 189.73 -77.71 -69.30
CA GLY A 410 189.44 -77.25 -70.67
C GLY A 410 190.41 -77.82 -71.70
N THR A 411 191.71 -77.93 -71.37
CA THR A 411 192.70 -78.59 -72.23
C THR A 411 192.48 -80.11 -72.32
N VAL A 412 192.06 -80.78 -71.23
CA VAL A 412 191.73 -82.21 -71.24
C VAL A 412 190.46 -82.50 -72.05
N ARG A 413 189.46 -81.61 -72.04
CA ARG A 413 188.27 -81.72 -72.92
C ARG A 413 188.63 -81.51 -74.39
N ALA A 414 189.50 -80.55 -74.71
CA ALA A 414 189.98 -80.31 -76.08
C ALA A 414 190.85 -81.46 -76.62
N GLU A 415 191.62 -82.15 -75.78
CA GLU A 415 192.36 -83.37 -76.15
C GLU A 415 191.47 -84.61 -76.25
N LYS A 416 190.45 -84.75 -75.38
CA LYS A 416 189.43 -85.80 -75.48
C LYS A 416 188.66 -85.70 -76.80
N ASP A 417 188.23 -84.50 -77.20
CA ASP A 417 187.47 -84.31 -78.43
C ASP A 417 188.34 -84.55 -79.67
N LYS A 418 189.63 -84.18 -79.64
CA LYS A 418 190.62 -84.56 -80.68
C LYS A 418 190.88 -86.07 -80.74
N LEU A 419 190.90 -86.77 -79.60
CA LEU A 419 191.05 -88.22 -79.54
C LEU A 419 189.77 -88.96 -79.96
N GLN A 420 188.58 -88.44 -79.71
CA GLN A 420 187.33 -89.06 -80.14
C GLN A 420 187.11 -88.92 -81.65
N VAL A 421 187.55 -87.80 -82.25
CA VAL A 421 187.65 -87.64 -83.71
C VAL A 421 188.70 -88.61 -84.28
N LYS A 422 189.84 -88.84 -83.62
CA LYS A 422 190.80 -89.91 -83.99
C LYS A 422 190.26 -91.33 -83.80
N VAL A 423 189.35 -91.60 -82.87
CA VAL A 423 188.68 -92.92 -82.71
C VAL A 423 187.68 -93.17 -83.85
N LYS A 424 186.93 -92.13 -84.26
CA LYS A 424 186.08 -92.22 -85.45
C LYS A 424 186.89 -92.39 -86.74
N ASP A 425 188.06 -91.75 -86.84
CA ASP A 425 188.97 -91.80 -88.00
C ASP A 425 189.81 -93.08 -88.06
N LEU A 426 190.18 -93.63 -86.90
CA LEU A 426 190.71 -94.97 -86.84
C LEU A 426 189.66 -95.96 -87.28
N GLU A 427 188.53 -96.09 -86.60
CA GLU A 427 187.84 -97.38 -86.62
C GLU A 427 187.25 -97.80 -87.99
N LEU A 428 187.01 -96.79 -88.84
CA LEU A 428 186.68 -96.94 -90.26
C LEU A 428 187.78 -97.71 -91.04
N LYS A 429 189.02 -97.75 -90.54
CA LYS A 429 190.11 -98.66 -90.94
C LYS A 429 189.88 -100.11 -90.50
N VAL A 430 189.15 -100.40 -89.41
CA VAL A 430 188.68 -101.76 -89.08
C VAL A 430 187.50 -102.20 -89.96
N LYS A 431 186.61 -101.29 -90.36
CA LYS A 431 185.64 -101.55 -91.43
C LYS A 431 186.31 -101.85 -92.79
N ALA A 432 187.52 -101.35 -93.03
CA ALA A 432 188.34 -101.69 -94.19
C ALA A 432 189.12 -103.01 -94.01
N ALA A 433 189.66 -103.31 -92.82
CA ALA A 433 190.47 -104.51 -92.53
C ALA A 433 189.69 -105.82 -92.27
N ARG A 434 188.37 -105.80 -91.98
CA ARG A 434 187.57 -107.07 -91.96
C ARG A 434 186.75 -107.34 -93.23
N ARG A 435 186.63 -106.37 -94.13
CA ARG A 435 186.40 -106.66 -95.57
C ARG A 435 187.60 -107.41 -96.20
N GLU A 436 188.77 -107.44 -95.55
CA GLU A 436 189.89 -108.37 -95.89
C GLU A 436 189.81 -109.73 -95.16
N ALA A 437 188.94 -109.89 -94.14
CA ALA A 437 188.67 -111.19 -93.50
C ALA A 437 187.55 -111.98 -94.18
N GLU A 438 186.66 -111.28 -94.90
CA GLU A 438 185.85 -111.87 -95.98
C GLU A 438 186.72 -112.58 -97.04
N THR A 439 188.02 -112.28 -97.17
CA THR A 439 188.92 -112.90 -98.17
C THR A 439 189.83 -114.04 -97.69
N SER A 440 190.07 -114.24 -96.38
CA SER A 440 190.95 -115.34 -95.87
C SER A 440 190.23 -116.54 -95.23
N SER A 441 188.98 -116.47 -94.74
CA SER A 441 188.26 -117.70 -94.30
C SER A 441 187.47 -118.39 -95.42
N ALA A 442 187.34 -117.73 -96.57
CA ALA A 442 187.23 -118.44 -97.84
C ALA A 442 188.42 -119.42 -98.09
N ALA A 443 189.56 -119.30 -97.38
CA ALA A 443 190.70 -120.24 -97.43
C ALA A 443 190.65 -121.38 -96.39
N LEU A 444 189.72 -121.30 -95.44
CA LEU A 444 189.29 -122.43 -94.60
C LEU A 444 187.85 -122.83 -95.01
N ARG A 445 187.50 -122.85 -96.29
CA ARG A 445 187.81 -124.00 -97.16
C ARG A 445 188.23 -125.24 -96.37
N THR A 446 187.59 -126.33 -96.72
CA THR A 446 188.29 -127.58 -97.01
C THR A 446 188.74 -128.47 -95.86
N ALA A 447 189.03 -127.97 -94.66
CA ALA A 447 189.71 -128.82 -93.69
C ALA A 447 188.80 -129.90 -93.07
N GLN A 448 187.58 -129.56 -92.69
CA GLN A 448 186.77 -130.47 -91.86
C GLN A 448 185.30 -130.34 -92.30
N ARG A 449 184.81 -131.07 -93.31
CA ARG A 449 185.04 -132.48 -93.64
C ARG A 449 184.79 -133.33 -92.41
N ALA A 450 183.90 -134.31 -92.60
CA ALA A 450 183.69 -135.46 -91.74
C ALA A 450 182.68 -135.31 -90.60
N LYS A 451 181.71 -136.23 -90.65
CA LYS A 451 180.98 -136.85 -89.52
C LYS A 451 179.76 -136.06 -89.04
N LYS A 452 178.57 -136.50 -89.47
CA LYS A 452 177.77 -137.63 -88.92
C LYS A 452 176.74 -137.03 -87.96
N TRP A 453 175.45 -137.12 -88.28
CA TRP A 453 174.60 -138.30 -88.03
C TRP A 453 174.41 -138.60 -86.53
N ALA A 454 173.13 -138.74 -86.13
CA ALA A 454 172.58 -139.50 -84.99
C ALA A 454 172.86 -138.95 -83.56
N SER A 455 171.87 -138.66 -82.70
CA SER A 455 170.88 -139.53 -81.98
C SER A 455 171.57 -140.40 -80.89
N PRO A 456 170.98 -140.80 -79.72
CA PRO A 456 169.53 -140.94 -79.45
C PRO A 456 168.99 -140.67 -78.02
N GLN A 457 167.65 -140.64 -77.96
CA GLN A 457 166.73 -141.26 -76.99
C GLN A 457 166.72 -140.85 -75.50
N CYS A 458 165.55 -140.90 -74.85
CA CYS A 458 164.25 -141.47 -75.25
C CYS A 458 163.11 -140.46 -75.09
#